data_AF-A0A7K2Q3R2-F1
#
_entry.id   AF-A0A7K2Q3R2-F1
#
_cell.length_a   1.000
_cell.length_b   1.000
_cell.length_c   1.000
_cell.angle_alpha   90.00
_cell.angle_beta   90.00
_cell.angle_gamma   90.00
#
_symmetry.space_group_name_H-M   'P 1'
#
loop_
_entity.id
_entity.type
_entity.pdbx_description
1 polymer ?
#
loop_
_entity_poly.entity_id
_entity_poly.type
_entity_poly.pdbx_seq_one_letter_code
_entity_poly.pdbx_strand_id
1 'polypeptide(L)'
;AQAPLPLEYQAYARAQRERFASGAMDGRLRWWEKSLAGLEALELPADRPRPTRRSGDGASLEFTLDAHLTARLRGIAEGAGATLFMTL
;
A
#
# COMPACT_ATOMS: atom_id res chain seq x y z
N ALA A 1 21.32 20.40 -20.38
CA ALA A 1 20.20 19.53 -20.77
C ALA A 1 20.21 18.32 -19.85
N GLN A 2 19.08 17.98 -19.23
CA GLN A 2 18.97 16.81 -18.35
C GLN A 2 19.07 15.55 -19.20
N ALA A 3 19.92 14.60 -18.82
CA ALA A 3 20.02 13.32 -19.52
C ALA A 3 18.65 12.59 -19.41
N PRO A 4 18.18 11.92 -20.50
CA PRO A 4 16.92 11.20 -20.46
C PRO A 4 16.97 10.10 -19.39
N LEU A 5 15.85 9.91 -18.69
CA LEU A 5 15.73 8.85 -17.69
C LEU A 5 15.90 7.49 -18.39
N PRO A 6 16.64 6.55 -17.78
CA PRO A 6 16.94 5.25 -18.41
C PRO A 6 15.72 4.33 -18.55
N LEU A 7 14.56 4.72 -18.01
CA LEU A 7 13.35 3.92 -18.01
C LEU A 7 12.11 4.80 -18.22
N GLU A 8 11.39 4.51 -19.30
CA GLU A 8 10.08 5.09 -19.58
C GLU A 8 8.97 4.24 -18.94
N TYR A 9 7.94 4.88 -18.36
CA TYR A 9 6.82 4.16 -17.74
C TYR A 9 6.10 3.23 -18.72
N GLN A 10 6.04 3.61 -20.00
CA GLN A 10 5.47 2.76 -21.05
C GLN A 10 6.24 1.44 -21.22
N ALA A 11 7.57 1.48 -21.12
CA ALA A 11 8.41 0.30 -21.20
C ALA A 11 8.20 -0.60 -19.98
N TYR A 12 8.13 -0.02 -18.79
CA TYR A 12 7.80 -0.75 -17.56
C TYR A 12 6.42 -1.43 -17.65
N ALA A 13 5.38 -0.71 -18.07
CA ALA A 13 4.02 -1.24 -18.16
C ALA A 13 3.92 -2.41 -19.17
N ARG A 14 4.68 -2.37 -20.26
CA ARG A 14 4.76 -3.48 -21.23
C ARG A 14 5.41 -4.71 -20.61
N ALA A 15 6.59 -4.55 -20.01
CA ALA A 15 7.30 -5.63 -19.34
C ALA A 15 6.47 -6.23 -18.17
N GLN A 16 5.71 -5.40 -17.45
CA GLN A 16 4.82 -5.88 -16.40
C GLN A 16 3.71 -6.78 -16.95
N ARG A 17 3.08 -6.42 -18.07
CA ARG A 17 2.05 -7.25 -18.72
C ARG A 17 2.62 -8.57 -19.22
N GLU A 18 3.78 -8.54 -19.88
CA GLU A 18 4.46 -9.75 -20.36
C GLU A 18 4.78 -10.70 -19.20
N ARG A 19 5.27 -10.17 -18.08
CA ARG A 19 5.53 -10.95 -16.86
C ARG A 19 4.27 -11.53 -16.23
N PHE A 20 3.12 -10.88 -16.38
CA PHE A 20 1.83 -11.42 -15.91
C PHE A 20 1.30 -12.49 -16.85
N ALA A 21 1.45 -12.31 -18.16
CA ALA A 21 1.05 -13.29 -19.17
C ALA A 21 1.89 -14.57 -19.15
N SER A 22 3.11 -14.53 -18.62
CA SER A 22 3.99 -15.70 -18.54
C SER A 22 3.64 -16.69 -17.42
N GLY A 23 2.62 -16.42 -16.60
CA GLY A 23 2.23 -17.29 -15.47
C GLY A 23 3.16 -17.17 -14.25
N ALA A 24 4.17 -16.30 -14.29
CA ALA A 24 5.11 -16.10 -13.18
C ALA A 24 4.44 -15.63 -11.87
N MET A 25 3.20 -15.15 -11.93
CA MET A 25 2.41 -14.71 -10.77
C MET A 25 1.46 -15.78 -10.22
N ASP A 26 1.23 -16.89 -10.92
CA ASP A 26 0.14 -17.82 -10.60
C ASP A 26 0.27 -18.41 -9.19
N GLY A 27 1.49 -18.71 -8.76
CA GLY A 27 1.76 -19.17 -7.40
C GLY A 27 1.42 -18.13 -6.33
N ARG A 28 1.70 -16.84 -6.61
CA ARG A 28 1.34 -15.73 -5.72
C ARG A 28 -0.16 -15.49 -5.72
N LEU A 29 -0.83 -15.64 -6.86
CA LEU A 29 -2.28 -15.49 -6.96
C LEU A 29 -2.98 -16.56 -6.11
N ARG A 30 -2.62 -17.83 -6.26
CA ARG A 30 -3.16 -18.93 -5.42
C ARG A 30 -2.93 -18.70 -3.93
N TRP A 31 -1.76 -18.18 -3.58
CA TRP A 31 -1.47 -17.85 -2.19
C TRP A 31 -2.43 -16.76 -1.68
N TRP A 32 -2.65 -15.68 -2.43
CA TRP A 32 -3.57 -14.61 -2.05
C TRP A 32 -5.03 -15.06 -1.99
N GLU A 33 -5.49 -15.88 -2.95
CA GLU A 33 -6.82 -16.48 -2.93
C GLU A 33 -7.07 -17.25 -1.63
N LYS A 34 -6.07 -18.02 -1.17
CA LYS A 34 -6.14 -18.75 0.09
C LYS A 34 -6.04 -17.82 1.31
N SER A 35 -5.09 -16.88 1.31
CA SER A 35 -4.80 -16.02 2.46
C SER A 35 -5.91 -15.02 2.77
N LEU A 36 -6.69 -14.62 1.76
CA LEU A 36 -7.79 -13.66 1.89
C LEU A 36 -9.17 -14.32 1.90
N ALA A 37 -9.23 -15.65 1.84
CA ALA A 37 -10.50 -16.38 1.86
C ALA A 37 -11.26 -16.10 3.16
N GLY A 38 -12.50 -15.59 3.02
CA GLY A 38 -13.36 -15.26 4.16
C GLY A 38 -12.96 -14.00 4.92
N LEU A 39 -12.03 -13.19 4.40
CA LEU A 39 -11.71 -11.89 5.00
C LEU A 39 -12.86 -10.91 4.76
N GLU A 40 -13.42 -10.39 5.85
CA GLU A 40 -14.40 -9.30 5.81
C GLU A 40 -13.69 -7.95 5.86
N ALA A 41 -14.26 -6.95 5.18
CA ALA A 41 -13.75 -5.59 5.26
C ALA A 41 -14.01 -5.00 6.64
N LEU A 42 -13.07 -4.20 7.16
CA LEU A 42 -13.24 -3.48 8.41
C LEU A 42 -14.29 -2.37 8.23
N GLU A 43 -15.39 -2.46 8.97
CA GLU A 43 -16.43 -1.43 9.03
C GLU A 43 -16.15 -0.45 10.17
N LEU A 44 -15.86 0.81 9.82
CA LEU A 44 -15.68 1.89 10.78
C LEU A 44 -17.00 2.64 10.98
N PRO A 45 -17.34 3.09 12.21
CA PRO A 45 -18.49 3.93 12.43
C PRO A 45 -18.41 5.21 11.59
N ALA A 46 -19.48 5.51 10.85
CA ALA A 46 -19.59 6.69 10.02
C ALA A 46 -20.77 7.55 10.46
N ASP A 47 -20.61 8.87 10.41
CA ASP A 47 -21.68 9.82 10.75
C ASP A 47 -22.87 9.75 9.77
N ARG A 48 -22.63 9.22 8.57
CA ARG A 48 -23.61 9.13 7.47
C ARG A 48 -23.49 7.79 6.76
N PRO A 49 -24.59 7.24 6.23
CA PRO A 49 -24.56 6.00 5.46
C PRO A 49 -23.71 6.15 4.20
N ARG A 50 -23.07 5.06 3.78
CA ARG A 50 -22.24 5.04 2.57
C ARG A 50 -23.11 5.32 1.33
N PRO A 51 -22.82 6.36 0.53
CA PRO A 51 -23.58 6.63 -0.68
C PRO A 51 -23.32 5.55 -1.73
N THR A 52 -24.36 5.21 -2.50
CA THR A 52 -24.28 4.21 -3.58
C THR A 52 -23.39 4.67 -4.75
N ARG A 53 -23.27 5.98 -4.96
CA ARG A 53 -22.35 6.60 -5.91
C ARG A 53 -21.25 7.33 -5.14
N ARG A 54 -19.98 7.02 -5.44
CA ARG A 54 -18.83 7.77 -4.91
C ARG A 54 -18.90 9.21 -5.42
N SER A 55 -18.92 10.19 -4.51
CA SER A 55 -18.85 11.61 -4.89
C SER A 55 -17.42 12.10 -5.07
N GLY A 56 -16.46 11.51 -4.35
CA GLY A 56 -15.06 11.97 -4.33
C GLY A 56 -14.80 13.08 -3.30
N ASP A 57 -15.84 13.56 -2.63
CA ASP A 57 -15.71 14.57 -1.57
C ASP A 57 -15.02 13.94 -0.36
N GLY A 58 -13.94 14.59 0.09
CA GLY A 58 -13.17 14.19 1.25
C GLY A 58 -12.33 15.36 1.75
N ALA A 59 -11.87 15.25 2.99
CA ALA A 59 -10.94 16.20 3.59
C ALA A 59 -9.66 15.45 3.97
N SER A 60 -8.52 16.14 3.88
CA SER A 60 -7.24 15.65 4.40
C SER A 60 -6.98 16.35 5.73
N LEU A 61 -6.71 15.56 6.78
CA LEU A 61 -6.19 16.07 8.04
C LEU A 61 -4.76 15.58 8.21
N GLU A 62 -3.82 16.52 8.22
CA GLU A 62 -2.40 16.22 8.37
C GLU A 62 -1.97 16.40 9.83
N PHE A 63 -1.12 15.50 10.31
CA PHE A 63 -0.44 15.63 11.60
C PHE A 63 0.99 15.09 11.47
N THR A 64 1.85 15.50 12.39
CA THR A 64 3.26 15.10 12.41
C THR A 64 3.62 14.51 13.77
N LEU A 65 4.51 13.52 13.75
CA LEU A 65 5.21 13.05 14.93
C LEU A 65 6.55 13.77 14.99
N ASP A 66 6.89 14.33 16.15
CA ASP A 66 8.17 15.02 16.29
C ASP A 66 9.37 14.06 16.13
N ALA A 67 10.55 14.65 15.92
CA ALA A 67 11.77 13.88 15.66
C ALA A 67 12.16 12.96 16.84
N HIS A 68 11.91 13.39 18.08
CA HIS A 68 12.24 12.63 19.27
C HIS A 68 11.31 11.41 19.41
N LEU A 69 10.00 11.59 19.24
CA LEU A 69 9.03 10.50 19.23
C LEU A 69 9.31 9.51 18.09
N THR A 70 9.58 10.03 16.89
CA THR A 70 9.91 9.21 15.72
C THR A 70 11.18 8.38 15.96
N ALA A 71 12.22 8.96 16.56
CA ALA A 71 13.45 8.23 16.89
C ALA A 71 13.20 7.09 17.88
N ARG A 72 12.35 7.33 18.90
CA ARG A 72 11.98 6.28 19.87
C ARG A 72 11.18 5.15 19.23
N LEU A 73 10.23 5.46 18.34
CA LEU A 73 9.47 4.45 17.60
C LEU A 73 10.36 3.61 16.68
N ARG A 74 11.38 4.21 16.06
CA ARG A 74 12.39 3.47 15.27
C ARG A 74 13.16 2.47 16.13
N GLY A 75 13.59 2.88 17.34
CA GLY A 75 14.25 1.97 18.28
C GLY A 75 13.37 0.78 18.68
N ILE A 76 12.05 0.99 18.84
CA ILE A 76 11.10 -0.10 19.10
C ILE A 76 11.01 -1.04 17.89
N ALA A 77 10.86 -0.48 16.68
CA ALA A 77 10.76 -1.26 15.46
C ALA A 77 12.01 -2.13 15.25
N GLU A 78 13.20 -1.54 15.38
CA GLU A 78 14.48 -2.25 15.29
C GLU A 78 14.61 -3.36 16.34
N GLY A 79 14.25 -3.07 17.59
CA GLY A 79 14.26 -4.06 18.68
C GLY A 79 13.31 -5.24 18.44
N ALA A 80 12.22 -5.03 17.69
CA ALA A 80 11.25 -6.06 17.32
C ALA A 80 11.54 -6.73 15.95
N GLY A 81 12.59 -6.32 15.24
CA GLY A 81 12.83 -6.78 13.86
C GLY A 81 11.74 -6.34 12.86
N ALA A 82 11.01 -5.28 13.19
CA ALA A 82 9.93 -4.72 12.41
C ALA A 82 10.36 -3.44 11.68
N THR A 83 9.53 -3.00 10.74
CA THR A 83 9.69 -1.68 10.10
C THR A 83 8.88 -0.64 10.86
N LEU A 84 9.25 0.65 10.73
CA LEU A 84 8.47 1.74 11.33
C LEU A 84 7.00 1.72 10.87
N PHE A 85 6.74 1.35 9.61
CA PHE A 85 5.37 1.23 9.08
C PHE A 85 4.53 0.16 9.78
N MET A 86 5.13 -0.94 10.23
CA MET A 86 4.42 -1.99 10.98
C MET A 86 4.17 -1.61 12.44
N THR A 87 4.90 -0.63 12.97
CA THR A 87 4.82 -0.20 14.37
C THR A 87 3.74 0.88 14.59
N LEU A 88 3.36 1.59 13.52
CA LEU A 88 2.30 2.60 13.50
C LEU A 88 0.95 1.97 13.14
#